data_AF-A0A438F7N3-F1
#
_entry.id   AF-A0A438F7N3-F1
#
_cell.length_a   1.000
_cell.length_b   1.000
_cell.length_c   1.000
_cell.angle_alpha   90.00
_cell.angle_beta   90.00
_cell.angle_gamma   90.00
#
_symmetry.space_group_name_H-M   'P 1'
#
loop_
_entity.id
_entity.type
_entity.pdbx_description
1 polymer ?
#
loop_
_entity_poly.entity_id
_entity_poly.type
_entity_poly.pdbx_seq_one_letter_code
_entity_poly.pdbx_strand_id
1 'polypeptide(L)'
;MLPSVSSVNIHYLLANDTVDDIIWDVVQSKLENLGQMLDGHENTLEVSVSQPRSSPSKQRTIDSFMKRCNNVDNPEHQPNLKHPRN
;
A
#
# COMPACT_ATOMS: atom_id res chain seq x y z
N MET A 1 -34.12 30.99 0.04
CA MET A 1 -33.44 30.00 -0.81
C MET A 1 -32.24 29.49 -0.03
N LEU A 2 -32.20 28.20 0.34
CA LEU A 2 -31.07 27.61 1.07
C LEU A 2 -30.00 27.13 0.07
N PRO A 3 -28.70 27.23 0.38
CA PRO A 3 -27.63 26.81 -0.51
C PRO A 3 -27.69 25.29 -0.77
N SER A 4 -27.46 24.90 -2.03
CA SER A 4 -27.30 23.49 -2.40
C SER A 4 -25.97 22.99 -1.84
N VAL A 5 -26.01 21.99 -0.97
CA VAL A 5 -24.81 21.30 -0.49
C VAL A 5 -24.35 20.32 -1.57
N SER A 6 -23.29 20.67 -2.29
CA SER A 6 -22.63 19.74 -3.19
C SER A 6 -21.80 18.75 -2.37
N SER A 7 -22.24 17.49 -2.30
CA SER A 7 -21.44 16.42 -1.71
C SER A 7 -20.56 15.78 -2.78
N VAL A 8 -19.34 15.40 -2.40
CA VAL A 8 -18.43 14.61 -3.23
C VAL A 8 -18.38 13.19 -2.68
N ASN A 9 -18.55 12.19 -3.54
CA ASN A 9 -18.42 10.79 -3.15
C ASN A 9 -17.02 10.28 -3.54
N ILE A 10 -16.34 9.64 -2.59
CA ILE A 10 -15.01 9.04 -2.80
C ILE A 10 -15.14 7.54 -2.54
N HIS A 11 -14.73 6.73 -3.51
CA HIS A 11 -14.79 5.28 -3.45
C HIS A 11 -13.40 4.69 -3.61
N TYR A 12 -13.01 3.82 -2.68
CA TYR A 12 -11.79 3.01 -2.77
C TYR A 12 -12.18 1.59 -3.17
N LEU A 13 -11.56 1.08 -4.22
CA LEU A 13 -11.74 -0.30 -4.66
C LEU A 13 -10.54 -1.09 -4.15
N LEU A 14 -10.79 -2.01 -3.22
CA LEU A 14 -9.78 -2.86 -2.59
C LEU A 14 -10.15 -4.31 -2.83
N ALA A 15 -9.18 -5.12 -3.24
CA ALA A 15 -9.32 -6.57 -3.36
C ALA A 15 -8.90 -7.24 -2.05
N ASN A 16 -9.79 -8.06 -1.52
CA ASN A 16 -9.53 -8.82 -0.28
C ASN A 16 -8.40 -9.82 -0.47
N ASP A 17 -7.61 -10.03 0.60
CA ASP A 17 -6.50 -10.98 0.66
C ASP A 17 -5.39 -10.67 -0.37
N THR A 18 -5.19 -9.39 -0.67
CA THR A 18 -4.18 -8.92 -1.64
C THR A 18 -3.20 -7.94 -1.01
N VAL A 19 -2.31 -7.39 -1.85
CA VAL A 19 -1.42 -6.30 -1.44
C VAL A 19 -2.18 -5.04 -1.00
N ASP A 20 -3.45 -4.91 -1.39
CA ASP A 20 -4.31 -3.79 -1.01
C ASP A 20 -4.46 -3.70 0.51
N ASP A 21 -4.53 -4.83 1.22
CA ASP A 21 -4.60 -4.87 2.69
C ASP A 21 -3.35 -4.22 3.32
N ILE A 22 -2.18 -4.53 2.75
CA ILE A 22 -0.89 -3.98 3.20
C ILE A 22 -0.80 -2.48 2.89
N ILE A 23 -1.26 -2.06 1.71
CA ILE A 23 -1.21 -0.65 1.30
C ILE A 23 -2.20 0.18 2.11
N TRP A 24 -3.38 -0.36 2.40
CA TRP A 24 -4.42 0.31 3.16
C TRP A 24 -3.98 0.65 4.58
N ASP A 25 -3.32 -0.29 5.27
CA ASP A 25 -2.71 -0.05 6.59
C ASP A 25 -1.72 1.13 6.57
N VAL A 26 -0.90 1.22 5.51
CA VAL A 26 0.07 2.32 5.33
C VAL A 26 -0.64 3.66 5.07
N VAL A 27 -1.72 3.66 4.27
CA VAL A 27 -2.51 4.86 3.97
C VAL A 27 -3.20 5.38 5.23
N GLN A 28 -3.82 4.50 6.02
CA GLN A 28 -4.47 4.89 7.27
C GLN A 28 -3.47 5.52 8.24
N SER A 29 -2.32 4.88 8.47
CA SER A 29 -1.28 5.42 9.35
C SER A 29 -0.77 6.80 8.90
N LYS A 30 -0.63 7.03 7.59
CA LYS A 30 -0.23 8.35 7.08
C LYS A 30 -1.32 9.41 7.29
N LEU A 31 -2.59 9.06 7.07
CA LEU A 31 -3.71 9.99 7.26
C LEU A 31 -3.89 10.35 8.75
N GLU A 32 -3.70 9.41 9.66
CA GLU A 32 -3.74 9.67 11.11
C GLU A 32 -2.65 10.65 11.53
N ASN A 33 -1.41 10.46 11.07
CA ASN A 33 -0.30 11.38 11.34
C ASN A 33 -0.59 12.78 10.81
N LEU A 34 -1.17 12.89 9.61
CA LEU A 34 -1.57 14.17 9.04
C LEU A 34 -2.70 14.83 9.85
N GLY A 35 -3.66 14.03 10.32
CA GLY A 35 -4.73 14.50 11.19
C GLY A 35 -4.18 15.13 12.47
N GLN A 36 -3.24 14.46 13.14
CA GLN A 36 -2.59 14.99 14.34
C GLN A 36 -1.78 16.26 14.05
N MET A 37 -1.06 16.34 12.92
CA MET A 37 -0.31 17.56 12.59
C MET A 37 -1.22 18.76 12.32
N LEU A 38 -2.44 18.51 11.82
CA LEU A 38 -3.39 19.54 11.42
C LEU A 38 -4.47 19.81 12.48
N ASP A 39 -4.42 19.14 13.63
CA ASP A 39 -5.41 19.31 14.70
C ASP A 39 -5.24 20.62 15.48
N GLY A 40 -4.14 21.34 15.24
CA GLY A 40 -3.88 22.67 15.81
C GLY A 40 -3.38 22.66 17.25
N HIS A 41 -3.09 21.49 17.82
CA HIS A 41 -2.48 21.37 19.15
C HIS A 41 -0.94 21.35 19.05
N GLU A 42 -0.27 22.00 20.00
CA GLU A 42 1.21 22.03 20.11
C GLU A 42 1.80 20.71 20.65
N ASN A 43 1.17 19.58 20.35
CA ASN A 43 1.65 18.27 20.77
C ASN A 43 2.82 17.82 19.88
N THR A 44 3.76 17.06 20.45
CA THR A 44 4.74 16.33 19.63
C THR A 44 4.01 15.18 18.94
N LEU A 45 4.17 15.05 17.62
CA LEU A 45 3.56 13.97 16.84
C LEU A 45 3.93 12.60 17.44
N GLU A 46 2.96 11.91 18.02
CA GLU A 46 3.16 10.58 18.57
C GLU A 46 2.99 9.55 17.46
N VAL A 47 4.10 9.30 16.75
CA VAL A 47 4.17 8.21 15.77
C VAL A 47 4.22 6.91 16.55
N SER A 48 3.06 6.29 16.78
CA SER A 48 2.97 4.93 17.27
C SER A 48 3.71 4.01 16.30
N VAL A 49 4.90 3.58 16.69
CA VAL A 49 5.63 2.55 15.96
C VAL A 49 4.89 1.24 16.25
N SER A 50 3.84 0.95 15.50
CA SER A 50 3.29 -0.39 15.40
C SER A 50 4.41 -1.30 14.87
N GLN A 51 5.20 -1.84 15.80
CA GLN A 51 6.45 -2.55 15.54
C GLN A 51 6.18 -3.96 14.96
N PRO A 52 7.14 -4.60 14.27
CA PRO A 52 8.58 -4.43 14.47
C PRO A 52 9.34 -4.03 13.21
N ARG A 53 10.29 -3.11 13.43
CA ARG A 53 11.35 -2.72 12.50
C ARG A 53 10.71 -2.09 11.27
N SER A 54 10.51 -0.78 11.30
CA SER A 54 11.69 0.01 10.99
C SER A 54 11.46 1.53 10.90
N SER A 55 12.57 2.28 10.94
CA SER A 55 12.68 3.70 10.61
C SER A 55 11.84 4.10 9.37
N PRO A 56 11.39 5.36 9.22
CA PRO A 56 10.66 5.83 8.03
C PRO A 56 11.30 5.39 6.69
N SER A 57 12.62 5.22 6.66
CA SER A 57 13.43 4.71 5.55
C SER A 57 13.27 3.21 5.20
N LYS A 58 12.38 2.48 5.87
CA LYS A 58 12.33 1.01 5.81
C LYS A 58 10.88 0.46 5.84
N GLN A 59 9.86 1.31 5.60
CA GLN A 59 8.51 0.85 5.27
C GLN A 59 8.62 -0.25 4.21
N ARG A 60 7.95 -1.38 4.41
CA ARG A 60 8.02 -2.50 3.47
C ARG A 60 7.47 -2.03 2.14
N THR A 61 8.36 -1.87 1.15
CA THR A 61 7.93 -1.56 -0.22
C THR A 61 7.34 -2.81 -0.84
N ILE A 62 6.55 -2.63 -1.89
CA ILE A 62 5.89 -3.72 -2.61
C ILE A 62 6.88 -4.80 -3.07
N ASP A 63 8.11 -4.39 -3.40
CA ASP A 63 9.23 -5.26 -3.80
C ASP A 63 9.56 -6.33 -2.75
N SER A 64 9.36 -6.02 -1.47
CA SER A 64 9.61 -6.96 -0.38
C SER A 64 8.64 -8.14 -0.37
N PHE A 65 7.44 -7.96 -0.92
CA PHE A 65 6.42 -9.01 -1.05
C PHE A 65 6.53 -9.74 -2.38
N MET A 66 6.89 -9.03 -3.47
CA MET A 66 7.08 -9.62 -4.80
C MET A 66 8.30 -10.55 -4.92
N LYS A 67 9.34 -10.36 -4.08
CA LYS A 67 10.55 -11.20 -4.10
C LYS A 67 10.31 -12.70 -3.84
N ARG A 68 9.14 -13.06 -3.31
CA ARG A 68 8.79 -14.44 -2.97
C ARG A 68 8.33 -15.28 -4.19
N CYS A 69 8.04 -14.65 -5.32
CA CYS A 69 7.59 -15.34 -6.54
C CYS A 69 8.73 -15.98 -7.36
N ASN A 70 10.00 -15.86 -6.93
CA ASN A 70 11.15 -16.41 -7.66
C ASN A 70 11.67 -17.74 -7.13
N ASN A 71 11.07 -18.33 -6.08
CA ASN A 71 11.45 -19.66 -5.59
C ASN A 71 10.64 -20.76 -6.27
N VAL A 72 10.73 -20.78 -7.60
CA VAL A 72 10.50 -22.01 -8.36
C VAL A 72 11.90 -22.51 -8.72
N ASP A 73 12.50 -23.29 -7.82
CA ASP A 73 13.46 -24.31 -8.22
C ASP A 73 12.68 -25.31 -9.10
N ASN A 74 12.48 -24.95 -10.37
CA ASN A 74 12.23 -25.89 -11.44
C ASN A 74 13.38 -25.70 -12.43
N PRO A 75 14.44 -26.52 -12.36
CA PRO A 75 15.35 -26.60 -13.49
C PRO A 75 14.53 -27.12 -14.67
N GLU A 76 14.73 -26.56 -15.85
CA GLU A 76 14.01 -26.94 -17.08
C GLU A 76 12.59 -26.36 -17.20
N HIS A 77 12.46 -25.17 -17.81
CA HIS A 77 11.85 -25.04 -19.14
C HIS A 77 11.80 -23.55 -19.53
N GLN A 78 12.62 -23.20 -20.53
CA GLN A 78 12.66 -21.90 -21.17
C GLN A 78 11.31 -21.52 -21.82
N PRO A 79 11.00 -20.22 -22.01
CA PRO A 79 9.91 -19.81 -22.89
C PRO A 79 10.28 -20.08 -24.35
N ASN A 80 10.06 -21.32 -24.81
CA ASN A 80 10.03 -21.64 -26.23
C ASN A 80 8.65 -21.28 -26.78
N LEU A 81 8.54 -20.11 -27.44
CA LEU A 81 7.47 -19.84 -28.39
C LEU A 81 8.08 -19.40 -29.73
N LYS A 82 8.80 -20.32 -30.38
CA LYS A 82 9.04 -20.25 -31.83
C LYS A 82 7.82 -20.82 -32.55
N HIS A 83 7.00 -19.93 -33.08
CA HIS A 83 5.91 -20.30 -33.98
C HIS A 83 6.51 -20.66 -35.37
N PRO A 84 6.17 -21.82 -35.96
CA PRO A 84 6.54 -22.09 -37.34
C PRO A 84 5.63 -21.30 -38.28
N ARG A 85 6.26 -20.63 -39.26
CA ARG A 85 5.59 -20.00 -40.41
C ARG A 85 5.33 -21.09 -41.44
N ASN A 86 4.06 -21.38 -41.73
CA ASN A 86 3.61 -21.91 -43.01
C ASN A 86 2.88 -20.79 -43.75
#